data_AF-A0AAX0KPD7-F1
#
_entry.id   AF-A0AAX0KPD7-F1
#
_cell.length_a   1.000
_cell.length_b   1.000
_cell.length_c   1.000
_cell.angle_alpha   90.00
_cell.angle_beta   90.00
_cell.angle_gamma   90.00
#
_symmetry.space_group_name_H-M   'P 1'
#
loop_
_entity.id
_entity.type
_entity.pdbx_description
1 polymer ?
#
loop_
_entity_poly.entity_id
_entity_poly.type
_entity_poly.pdbx_seq_one_letter_code
_entity_poly.pdbx_strand_id
1 'polypeptide(L)'
;MKTASRGTTATKTRSTTPTKYAVNESPRPNGKPSLSEDELRNHGALASELKGLNAAHASATALANASPNSQVGRIATYRDSVVGAAQAEEDLATAQQTLSDLEAQDVPTPEEVQAQIDDLDPEAEDYQSQLDTLEAQKQAAETYQTDLATAQDQVTELEKQVAEADQMQADALLAASNGRDLSPEAKAYLHELLDLPPPETATAEAPADGDVATGDGTTGDGTTVDGDLASSGDTTTDPLVDPSTES
;
A
#
# COMPACT_ATOMS: atom_id res chain seq x y z
N MET A 1 -36.66 -19.64 82.37
CA MET A 1 -36.83 -18.53 81.39
C MET A 1 -36.04 -18.92 80.15
N LYS A 2 -36.69 -19.41 79.07
CA LYS A 2 -37.18 -18.65 77.89
C LYS A 2 -35.98 -18.10 77.08
N THR A 3 -35.65 -18.45 75.84
CA THR A 3 -36.25 -19.24 74.74
C THR A 3 -35.16 -19.51 73.69
N ALA A 4 -35.29 -20.60 72.92
CA ALA A 4 -34.50 -20.90 71.73
C ALA A 4 -34.74 -19.89 70.59
N SER A 5 -33.75 -19.70 69.71
CA SER A 5 -33.98 -19.24 68.33
C SER A 5 -33.14 -20.07 67.38
N ARG A 6 -33.83 -20.78 66.48
CA ARG A 6 -33.32 -21.58 65.36
C ARG A 6 -33.71 -20.87 64.05
N GLY A 7 -32.87 -21.03 63.03
CA GLY A 7 -33.17 -20.76 61.62
C GLY A 7 -32.74 -19.35 61.18
N THR A 8 -32.11 -19.12 60.03
CA THR A 8 -32.15 -19.87 58.75
C THR A 8 -30.92 -19.53 57.92
N THR A 9 -30.17 -20.54 57.46
CA THR A 9 -29.20 -20.40 56.35
C THR A 9 -29.96 -20.36 55.04
N ALA A 10 -30.04 -19.20 54.40
CA ALA A 10 -30.61 -19.07 53.07
C ALA A 10 -29.59 -19.55 52.02
N THR A 11 -29.76 -20.77 51.53
CA THR A 11 -29.03 -21.29 50.36
C THR A 11 -29.47 -20.50 49.13
N LYS A 12 -28.61 -19.61 48.62
CA LYS A 12 -28.84 -18.85 47.40
C LYS A 12 -28.76 -19.78 46.19
N THR A 13 -29.89 -20.32 45.76
CA THR A 13 -30.03 -21.03 44.48
C THR A 13 -29.69 -20.07 43.34
N ARG A 14 -28.59 -20.33 42.62
CA ARG A 14 -28.28 -19.60 41.39
C ARG A 14 -29.24 -20.12 40.31
N SER A 15 -30.15 -19.26 39.88
CA SER A 15 -31.00 -19.52 38.72
C SER A 15 -30.12 -19.61 37.47
N THR A 16 -30.15 -20.76 36.79
CA THR A 16 -29.50 -21.00 35.50
C THR A 16 -30.52 -20.97 34.38
N THR A 17 -31.36 -19.92 34.33
CA THR A 17 -32.19 -19.66 33.15
C THR A 17 -31.32 -18.95 32.13
N PRO A 18 -31.19 -19.45 30.88
CA PRO A 18 -30.51 -18.73 29.83
C PRO A 18 -31.32 -17.45 29.58
N THR A 19 -30.76 -16.31 29.92
CA THR A 19 -31.32 -15.02 29.53
C THR A 19 -31.19 -14.92 28.01
N LYS A 20 -32.26 -15.34 27.32
CA LYS A 20 -32.62 -14.78 26.02
C LYS A 20 -32.46 -13.26 26.15
N TYR A 21 -31.70 -12.65 25.26
CA TYR A 21 -31.60 -11.20 25.15
C TYR A 21 -33.01 -10.68 24.85
N ALA A 22 -33.76 -10.39 25.91
CA ALA A 22 -34.96 -9.58 25.82
C ALA A 22 -34.43 -8.18 25.55
N VAL A 23 -34.67 -7.70 24.33
CA VAL A 23 -34.61 -6.30 23.95
C VAL A 23 -35.72 -5.60 24.75
N ASN A 24 -35.52 -5.46 26.06
CA ASN A 24 -36.36 -4.62 26.88
C ASN A 24 -35.88 -3.20 26.65
N GLU A 25 -36.65 -2.52 25.82
CA GLU A 25 -36.67 -1.09 25.56
C GLU A 25 -36.77 -0.32 26.89
N SER A 26 -35.62 -0.15 27.53
CA SER A 26 -35.44 0.79 28.63
C SER A 26 -35.10 2.13 27.97
N PRO A 27 -35.90 3.19 28.17
CA PRO A 27 -35.57 4.50 27.63
C PRO A 27 -34.27 4.96 28.28
N ARG A 28 -33.16 4.84 27.54
CA ARG A 28 -31.88 5.40 27.97
C ARG A 28 -32.04 6.92 27.86
N PRO A 29 -31.88 7.68 28.96
CA PRO A 29 -31.93 9.12 28.87
C PRO A 29 -30.70 9.58 28.09
N ASN A 30 -30.95 10.36 27.04
CA ASN A 30 -30.01 10.95 26.08
C ASN A 30 -29.86 10.11 24.80
N GLY A 31 -30.61 10.55 23.78
CA GLY A 31 -30.67 10.02 22.43
C GLY A 31 -29.29 9.93 21.78
N LYS A 32 -28.68 8.75 21.90
CA LYS A 32 -27.74 8.27 20.90
C LYS A 32 -28.59 7.91 19.67
N PRO A 33 -28.23 8.37 18.46
CA PRO A 33 -28.93 7.96 17.26
C PRO A 33 -29.01 6.43 17.22
N SER A 34 -30.17 5.90 16.87
CA SER A 34 -30.35 4.48 16.61
C SER A 34 -29.57 4.15 15.34
N LEU A 35 -28.29 3.84 15.50
CA LEU A 35 -27.48 3.26 14.44
C LEU A 35 -28.14 1.94 14.02
N SER A 36 -28.18 1.67 12.72
CA SER A 36 -28.65 0.41 12.19
C SER A 36 -27.82 -0.76 12.73
N GLU A 37 -28.39 -1.96 12.72
CA GLU A 37 -27.69 -3.17 13.16
C GLU A 37 -26.38 -3.37 12.37
N ASP A 38 -26.37 -2.99 11.09
CA ASP A 38 -25.21 -3.05 10.21
C ASP A 38 -24.17 -1.97 10.54
N GLU A 39 -24.58 -0.72 10.80
CA GLU A 39 -23.66 0.32 11.30
C GLU A 39 -23.07 -0.04 12.67
N LEU A 40 -23.85 -0.63 13.58
CA LEU A 40 -23.37 -1.10 14.88
C LEU A 40 -22.41 -2.29 14.75
N ARG A 41 -22.65 -3.18 13.79
CA ARG A 41 -21.75 -4.30 13.47
C ARG A 41 -20.46 -3.82 12.87
N ASN A 42 -20.50 -2.88 11.93
CA ASN A 42 -19.32 -2.29 11.30
C ASN A 42 -18.50 -1.51 12.33
N HIS A 43 -19.15 -0.69 13.16
CA HIS A 43 -18.49 0.07 14.22
C HIS A 43 -17.99 -0.84 15.36
N GLY A 44 -18.68 -1.95 15.62
CA GLY A 44 -18.31 -2.96 16.62
C GLY A 44 -17.15 -3.85 16.15
N ALA A 45 -17.11 -4.20 14.87
CA ALA A 45 -16.03 -4.95 14.23
C ALA A 45 -14.75 -4.12 14.22
N LEU A 46 -14.81 -2.87 13.74
CA LEU A 46 -13.67 -1.96 13.72
C LEU A 46 -13.19 -1.64 15.14
N ALA A 47 -14.09 -1.41 16.10
CA ALA A 47 -13.71 -1.25 17.51
C ALA A 47 -13.12 -2.53 18.14
N SER A 48 -13.56 -3.71 17.68
CA SER A 48 -12.97 -4.99 18.09
C SER A 48 -11.57 -5.14 17.51
N GLU A 49 -11.33 -4.78 16.25
CA GLU A 49 -10.02 -4.78 15.58
C GLU A 49 -9.04 -3.82 16.21
N LEU A 50 -9.46 -2.61 16.51
CA LEU A 50 -8.66 -1.60 17.21
C LEU A 50 -8.57 -1.83 18.72
N LYS A 51 -9.18 -2.89 19.25
CA LYS A 51 -9.08 -3.24 20.67
C LYS A 51 -7.63 -3.51 21.05
N GLY A 52 -7.02 -2.56 21.77
CA GLY A 52 -5.59 -2.56 22.13
C GLY A 52 -4.80 -1.42 21.51
N LEU A 53 -5.30 -0.84 20.41
CA LEU A 53 -4.71 0.31 19.72
C LEU A 53 -5.24 1.67 20.21
N ASN A 54 -5.97 1.72 21.33
CA ASN A 54 -6.35 3.00 21.95
C ASN A 54 -5.12 3.87 22.30
N ALA A 55 -3.96 3.25 22.44
CA ALA A 55 -2.68 3.94 22.59
C ALA A 55 -2.25 4.76 21.36
N ALA A 56 -2.86 4.58 20.19
CA ALA A 56 -2.63 5.45 19.03
C ALA A 56 -3.15 6.87 19.25
N HIS A 57 -4.09 7.09 20.19
CA HIS A 57 -4.48 8.43 20.63
C HIS A 57 -3.45 9.10 21.57
N ALA A 58 -2.31 8.46 21.85
CA ALA A 58 -1.26 9.06 22.64
C ALA A 58 -0.73 10.33 21.95
N SER A 59 -0.39 11.36 22.73
CA SER A 59 0.19 12.58 22.16
C SER A 59 1.55 12.30 21.53
N ALA A 60 1.98 13.16 20.59
CA ALA A 60 3.30 13.05 19.97
C ALA A 60 4.43 12.98 21.01
N THR A 61 4.33 13.74 22.11
CA THR A 61 5.29 13.68 23.22
C THR A 61 5.29 12.32 23.93
N ALA A 62 4.12 11.69 24.10
CA ALA A 62 4.02 10.37 24.71
C ALA A 62 4.61 9.30 23.80
N LEU A 63 4.36 9.36 22.49
CA LEU A 63 4.97 8.46 21.50
C LEU A 63 6.50 8.59 21.51
N ALA A 64 7.03 9.81 21.51
CA ALA A 64 8.47 10.06 21.50
C ALA A 64 9.23 9.57 22.75
N ASN A 65 8.55 9.49 23.90
CA ASN A 65 9.16 9.09 25.18
C ASN A 65 8.75 7.69 25.65
N ALA A 66 7.92 6.97 24.88
CA ALA A 66 7.42 5.67 25.27
C ALA A 66 8.55 4.63 25.31
N SER A 67 8.43 3.66 26.22
CA SER A 67 9.35 2.53 26.20
C SER A 67 9.06 1.65 24.98
N PRO A 68 10.07 1.11 24.27
CA PRO A 68 9.86 0.34 23.04
C PRO A 68 8.90 -0.85 23.20
N ASN A 69 8.93 -1.49 24.37
CA ASN A 69 8.07 -2.64 24.67
C ASN A 69 6.67 -2.28 25.17
N SER A 70 6.37 -1.00 25.41
CA SER A 70 5.01 -0.57 25.76
C SER A 70 4.12 -0.53 24.52
N GLN A 71 2.80 -0.60 24.71
CA GLN A 71 1.85 -0.49 23.60
C GLN A 71 2.01 0.85 22.85
N VAL A 72 2.26 1.95 23.57
CA VAL A 72 2.51 3.27 22.96
C VAL A 72 3.83 3.25 22.18
N GLY A 73 4.88 2.62 22.70
CA GLY A 73 6.17 2.51 22.02
C GLY A 73 6.11 1.66 20.76
N ARG A 74 5.39 0.53 20.78
CA ARG A 74 5.20 -0.30 19.58
C ARG A 74 4.45 0.47 18.48
N ILE A 75 3.46 1.27 18.85
CA ILE A 75 2.75 2.15 17.90
C ILE A 75 3.68 3.24 17.37
N ALA A 76 4.53 3.81 18.22
CA ALA A 76 5.55 4.76 17.77
C ALA A 76 6.53 4.12 16.77
N THR A 77 7.00 2.90 17.05
CA THR A 77 7.84 2.12 16.12
C THR A 77 7.13 1.86 14.79
N TYR A 78 5.84 1.49 14.82
CA TYR A 78 5.06 1.33 13.59
C TYR A 78 4.98 2.63 12.78
N ARG A 79 4.64 3.74 13.43
CA ARG A 79 4.60 5.06 12.78
C ARG A 79 5.94 5.39 12.12
N ASP A 80 7.04 5.21 12.86
CA ASP A 80 8.37 5.54 12.37
C ASP A 80 8.78 4.61 11.21
N SER A 81 8.36 3.33 11.23
CA SER A 81 8.58 2.42 10.09
C SER A 81 7.81 2.79 8.84
N VAL A 82 6.56 3.27 8.96
CA VAL A 82 5.76 3.76 7.82
C VAL A 82 6.43 4.99 7.20
N VAL A 83 6.91 5.93 8.03
CA VAL A 83 7.65 7.10 7.54
C VAL A 83 8.97 6.67 6.87
N GLY A 84 9.68 5.70 7.44
CA GLY A 84 10.91 5.16 6.86
C GLY A 84 10.68 4.46 5.51
N ALA A 85 9.61 3.69 5.37
CA ALA A 85 9.22 3.06 4.12
C ALA A 85 8.90 4.10 3.03
N ALA A 86 8.09 5.10 3.36
CA ALA A 86 7.77 6.19 2.44
C ALA A 86 9.03 6.95 1.97
N GLN A 87 10.00 7.20 2.86
CA GLN A 87 11.27 7.82 2.48
C GLN A 87 12.09 6.91 1.55
N ALA A 88 12.16 5.61 1.84
CA ALA A 88 12.89 4.66 0.99
C ALA A 88 12.29 4.58 -0.42
N GLU A 89 10.96 4.64 -0.54
CA GLU A 89 10.26 4.71 -1.82
C GLU A 89 10.57 6.00 -2.59
N GLU A 90 10.60 7.16 -1.91
CA GLU A 90 10.96 8.45 -2.53
C GLU A 90 12.43 8.45 -3.01
N ASP A 91 13.33 7.89 -2.21
CA ASP A 91 14.75 7.76 -2.55
C ASP A 91 14.92 6.84 -3.78
N LEU A 92 14.19 5.71 -3.83
CA LEU A 92 14.17 4.81 -4.97
C LEU A 92 13.64 5.51 -6.23
N ALA A 93 12.54 6.24 -6.14
CA ALA A 93 11.97 6.98 -7.27
C ALA A 93 12.96 8.03 -7.82
N THR A 94 13.68 8.72 -6.93
CA THR A 94 14.71 9.70 -7.30
C THR A 94 15.91 9.02 -7.99
N ALA A 95 16.35 7.88 -7.50
CA ALA A 95 17.44 7.11 -8.10
C ALA A 95 17.04 6.55 -9.47
N GLN A 96 15.81 6.04 -9.62
CA GLN A 96 15.27 5.58 -10.90
C GLN A 96 15.18 6.71 -11.93
N GLN A 97 14.77 7.91 -11.51
CA GLN A 97 14.77 9.08 -12.40
C GLN A 97 16.19 9.44 -12.84
N THR A 98 17.16 9.42 -11.91
CA THR A 98 18.57 9.69 -12.22
C THR A 98 19.12 8.68 -13.22
N LEU A 99 18.82 7.39 -13.04
CA LEU A 99 19.18 6.33 -13.98
C LEU A 99 18.55 6.57 -15.36
N SER A 100 17.26 6.88 -15.41
CA SER A 100 16.56 7.18 -16.67
C SER A 100 17.13 8.41 -17.37
N ASP A 101 17.52 9.44 -16.62
CA ASP A 101 18.12 10.66 -17.17
C ASP A 101 19.54 10.40 -17.70
N LEU A 102 20.28 9.47 -17.10
CA LEU A 102 21.55 8.98 -17.63
C LEU A 102 21.31 8.19 -18.91
N GLU A 103 20.47 7.14 -18.88
CA GLU A 103 20.18 6.28 -20.03
C GLU A 103 19.62 7.02 -21.26
N ALA A 104 18.95 8.16 -21.05
CA ALA A 104 18.45 9.00 -22.13
C ALA A 104 19.55 9.83 -22.84
N GLN A 105 20.77 9.89 -22.30
CA GLN A 105 21.88 10.60 -22.91
C GLN A 105 22.47 9.78 -24.06
N ASP A 106 22.58 10.40 -25.23
CA ASP A 106 23.24 9.83 -26.40
C ASP A 106 24.75 10.07 -26.30
N VAL A 107 25.41 9.24 -25.49
CA VAL A 107 26.88 9.25 -25.30
C VAL A 107 27.47 8.05 -26.05
N PRO A 108 28.44 8.25 -26.95
CA PRO A 108 29.09 7.13 -27.63
C PRO A 108 29.87 6.28 -26.64
N THR A 109 29.95 4.99 -26.93
CA THR A 109 30.75 4.05 -26.14
C THR A 109 32.25 4.35 -26.27
N PRO A 110 33.07 4.05 -25.25
CA PRO A 110 34.53 4.18 -25.34
C PRO A 110 35.12 3.42 -26.55
N GLU A 111 34.52 2.29 -26.94
CA GLU A 111 34.92 1.50 -28.10
C GLU A 111 34.63 2.22 -29.42
N GLU A 112 33.47 2.86 -29.55
CA GLU A 112 33.13 3.66 -30.75
C GLU A 112 34.05 4.87 -30.89
N VAL A 113 34.38 5.54 -29.77
CA VAL A 113 35.34 6.65 -29.79
C VAL A 113 36.74 6.15 -30.11
N GLN A 114 37.14 4.97 -29.60
CA GLN A 114 38.44 4.36 -29.94
C GLN A 114 38.53 4.03 -31.43
N ALA A 115 37.47 3.51 -32.04
CA ALA A 115 37.45 3.26 -33.48
C ALA A 115 37.63 4.56 -34.29
N GLN A 116 37.03 5.66 -33.85
CA GLN A 116 37.24 6.98 -34.48
C GLN A 116 38.68 7.47 -34.35
N ILE A 117 39.34 7.21 -33.22
CA ILE A 117 40.77 7.52 -33.03
C ILE A 117 41.62 6.67 -33.98
N ASP A 118 41.33 5.38 -34.11
CA ASP A 118 42.08 4.46 -34.95
C ASP A 118 41.94 4.78 -36.46
N ASP A 119 40.83 5.39 -36.86
CA ASP A 119 40.54 5.81 -38.24
C ASP A 119 41.11 7.20 -38.61
N LEU A 120 41.72 7.93 -37.66
CA LEU A 120 42.31 9.25 -37.93
C LEU A 120 43.47 9.17 -38.94
N ASP A 121 43.51 10.11 -39.88
CA ASP A 121 44.64 10.28 -40.81
C ASP A 121 45.79 11.03 -40.12
N PRO A 122 46.95 10.37 -39.88
CA PRO A 122 48.10 11.01 -39.23
C PRO A 122 48.78 12.09 -40.09
N GLU A 123 48.47 12.19 -41.38
CA GLU A 123 49.01 13.23 -42.27
C GLU A 123 48.12 14.50 -42.33
N ALA A 124 46.94 14.47 -41.70
CA ALA A 124 46.04 15.62 -41.65
C ALA A 124 46.63 16.79 -40.83
N GLU A 125 46.48 18.02 -41.31
CA GLU A 125 47.00 19.23 -40.62
C GLU A 125 46.39 19.44 -39.23
N ASP A 126 45.18 18.93 -38.98
CA ASP A 126 44.44 19.04 -37.73
C ASP A 126 44.42 17.75 -36.89
N TYR A 127 45.20 16.72 -37.27
CA TYR A 127 45.27 15.41 -36.60
C TYR A 127 45.37 15.53 -35.07
N GLN A 128 46.33 16.31 -34.57
CA GLN A 128 46.54 16.44 -33.11
C GLN A 128 45.33 17.05 -32.42
N SER A 129 44.65 18.02 -33.04
CA SER A 129 43.46 18.65 -32.46
C SER A 129 42.27 17.69 -32.42
N GLN A 130 42.12 16.84 -33.45
CA GLN A 130 41.08 15.82 -33.49
C GLN A 130 41.35 14.72 -32.46
N LEU A 131 42.60 14.27 -32.36
CA LEU A 131 43.03 13.27 -31.38
C LEU A 131 42.79 13.76 -29.95
N ASP A 132 43.21 14.98 -29.60
CA ASP A 132 42.99 15.55 -28.27
C ASP A 132 41.48 15.65 -27.93
N THR A 133 40.64 15.95 -28.93
CA THR A 133 39.18 16.01 -28.77
C THR A 133 38.57 14.64 -28.52
N LEU A 134 38.96 13.63 -29.32
CA LEU A 134 38.46 12.27 -29.19
C LEU A 134 38.97 11.59 -27.91
N GLU A 135 40.20 11.84 -27.48
CA GLU A 135 40.71 11.36 -26.19
C GLU A 135 39.91 11.92 -25.01
N ALA A 136 39.59 13.23 -25.04
CA ALA A 136 38.71 13.84 -24.04
C ALA A 136 37.30 13.24 -24.07
N GLN A 137 36.76 12.97 -25.26
CA GLN A 137 35.45 12.33 -25.42
C GLN A 137 35.46 10.88 -24.90
N LYS A 138 36.53 10.13 -25.14
CA LYS A 138 36.69 8.76 -24.62
C LYS A 138 36.71 8.76 -23.10
N GLN A 139 37.45 9.68 -22.49
CA GLN A 139 37.47 9.82 -21.02
C GLN A 139 36.08 10.18 -20.45
N ALA A 140 35.34 11.06 -21.14
CA ALA A 140 33.97 11.38 -20.76
C ALA A 140 33.03 10.16 -20.87
N ALA A 141 33.16 9.35 -21.92
CA ALA A 141 32.41 8.11 -22.12
C ALA A 141 32.70 7.06 -21.03
N GLU A 142 33.97 6.89 -20.64
CA GLU A 142 34.36 5.98 -19.54
C GLU A 142 33.77 6.43 -18.19
N THR A 143 33.75 7.75 -17.94
CA THR A 143 33.11 8.33 -16.76
C THR A 143 31.61 8.07 -16.77
N TYR A 144 30.95 8.34 -17.90
CA TYR A 144 29.52 8.10 -18.07
C TYR A 144 29.14 6.62 -17.85
N GLN A 145 29.92 5.66 -18.38
CA GLN A 145 29.66 4.24 -18.12
C GLN A 145 29.80 3.88 -16.64
N THR A 146 30.75 4.48 -15.93
CA THR A 146 30.94 4.28 -14.49
C THR A 146 29.76 4.87 -13.69
N ASP A 147 29.30 6.05 -14.07
CA ASP A 147 28.16 6.72 -13.44
C ASP A 147 26.86 5.91 -13.65
N LEU A 148 26.65 5.39 -14.86
CA LEU A 148 25.51 4.54 -15.19
C LEU A 148 25.52 3.25 -14.36
N ALA A 149 26.65 2.55 -14.29
CA ALA A 149 26.78 1.35 -13.46
C ALA A 149 26.54 1.66 -11.97
N THR A 150 27.06 2.78 -11.48
CA THR A 150 26.85 3.22 -10.09
C THR A 150 25.37 3.52 -9.82
N ALA A 151 24.67 4.18 -10.75
CA ALA A 151 23.25 4.46 -10.63
C ALA A 151 22.41 3.15 -10.63
N GLN A 152 22.76 2.18 -11.48
CA GLN A 152 22.10 0.86 -11.49
C GLN A 152 22.28 0.10 -10.17
N ASP A 153 23.49 0.11 -9.60
CA ASP A 153 23.77 -0.50 -8.31
C ASP A 153 23.00 0.20 -7.18
N GLN A 154 22.88 1.54 -7.23
CA GLN A 154 22.10 2.32 -6.27
C GLN A 154 20.61 1.98 -6.32
N VAL A 155 20.01 1.86 -7.51
CA VAL A 155 18.61 1.43 -7.66
C VAL A 155 18.42 0.05 -7.05
N THR A 156 19.29 -0.91 -7.36
CA THR A 156 19.21 -2.28 -6.84
C THR A 156 19.28 -2.33 -5.31
N GLU A 157 20.18 -1.54 -4.70
CA GLU A 157 20.29 -1.47 -3.25
C GLU A 157 19.09 -0.78 -2.60
N LEU A 158 18.54 0.28 -3.22
CA LEU A 158 17.33 0.94 -2.72
C LEU A 158 16.09 0.06 -2.83
N GLU A 159 15.94 -0.73 -3.90
CA GLU A 159 14.87 -1.73 -4.01
C GLU A 159 14.89 -2.73 -2.84
N LYS A 160 16.09 -3.15 -2.44
CA LYS A 160 16.26 -4.01 -1.27
C LYS A 160 15.91 -3.28 0.02
N GLN A 161 16.30 -2.01 0.18
CA GLN A 161 15.95 -1.21 1.35
C GLN A 161 14.43 -0.99 1.47
N VAL A 162 13.74 -0.76 0.37
CA VAL A 162 12.27 -0.69 0.33
C VAL A 162 11.66 -2.01 0.79
N ALA A 163 12.13 -3.15 0.27
CA ALA A 163 11.63 -4.45 0.71
C ALA A 163 11.90 -4.74 2.20
N GLU A 164 13.05 -4.32 2.74
CA GLU A 164 13.36 -4.41 4.17
C GLU A 164 12.45 -3.47 4.99
N ALA A 165 12.19 -2.25 4.51
CA ALA A 165 11.31 -1.28 5.16
C ALA A 165 9.85 -1.78 5.23
N ASP A 166 9.34 -2.38 4.15
CA ASP A 166 8.03 -3.01 4.10
C ASP A 166 7.90 -4.15 5.12
N GLN A 167 8.94 -4.99 5.24
CA GLN A 167 8.97 -6.05 6.25
C GLN A 167 8.98 -5.47 7.67
N MET A 168 9.81 -4.45 7.93
CA MET A 168 9.84 -3.77 9.23
C MET A 168 8.48 -3.15 9.58
N GLN A 169 7.80 -2.54 8.60
CA GLN A 169 6.45 -1.99 8.77
C GLN A 169 5.45 -3.10 9.12
N ALA A 170 5.46 -4.22 8.40
CA ALA A 170 4.57 -5.34 8.66
C ALA A 170 4.79 -5.94 10.06
N ASP A 171 6.05 -6.15 10.44
CA ASP A 171 6.43 -6.67 11.77
C ASP A 171 6.06 -5.69 12.89
N ALA A 172 6.29 -4.40 12.69
CA ALA A 172 5.93 -3.36 13.65
C ALA A 172 4.42 -3.25 13.81
N LEU A 173 3.64 -3.39 12.72
CA LEU A 173 2.19 -3.43 12.77
C LEU A 173 1.70 -4.64 13.57
N LEU A 174 2.26 -5.81 13.30
CA LEU A 174 1.91 -7.04 14.01
C LEU A 174 2.23 -6.92 15.51
N ALA A 175 3.38 -6.34 15.85
CA ALA A 175 3.74 -6.07 17.24
C ALA A 175 2.78 -5.05 17.90
N ALA A 176 2.44 -3.98 17.19
CA ALA A 176 1.50 -2.96 17.66
C ALA A 176 0.08 -3.53 17.84
N SER A 177 -0.38 -4.39 16.93
CA SER A 177 -1.71 -5.01 17.00
C SER A 177 -1.79 -6.18 17.98
N ASN A 178 -0.67 -6.57 18.61
CA ASN A 178 -0.52 -7.76 19.45
C ASN A 178 -0.80 -9.07 18.70
N GLY A 179 -0.26 -9.20 17.49
CA GLY A 179 -0.36 -10.40 16.67
C GLY A 179 -1.65 -10.49 15.86
N ARG A 180 -2.34 -9.38 15.63
CA ARG A 180 -3.64 -9.34 14.96
C ARG A 180 -3.50 -8.76 13.56
N ASP A 181 -4.07 -9.44 12.59
CA ASP A 181 -4.27 -8.87 11.26
C ASP A 181 -5.40 -7.84 11.32
N LEU A 182 -5.10 -6.62 10.89
CA LEU A 182 -6.05 -5.51 10.82
C LEU A 182 -6.63 -5.44 9.40
N SER A 183 -7.94 -5.16 9.29
CA SER A 183 -8.55 -4.87 7.99
C SER A 183 -7.93 -3.61 7.35
N PRO A 184 -8.05 -3.44 6.02
CA PRO A 184 -7.62 -2.21 5.35
C PRO A 184 -8.25 -0.94 5.96
N GLU A 185 -9.53 -1.01 6.34
CA GLU A 185 -10.25 0.09 6.98
C GLU A 185 -9.71 0.41 8.38
N ALA A 186 -9.37 -0.62 9.15
CA ALA A 186 -8.76 -0.45 10.46
C ALA A 186 -7.34 0.13 10.37
N LYS A 187 -6.57 -0.24 9.34
CA LYS A 187 -5.24 0.36 9.06
C LYS A 187 -5.38 1.82 8.62
N ALA A 188 -6.33 2.13 7.74
CA ALA A 188 -6.60 3.50 7.31
C ALA A 188 -6.97 4.41 8.49
N TYR A 189 -7.84 3.93 9.39
CA TYR A 189 -8.19 4.67 10.61
C TYR A 189 -6.98 4.84 11.55
N LEU A 190 -6.12 3.82 11.67
CA LEU A 190 -4.88 3.93 12.44
C LEU A 190 -3.92 4.98 11.84
N HIS A 191 -3.81 5.04 10.51
CA HIS A 191 -2.97 6.03 9.83
C HIS A 191 -3.49 7.45 10.04
N GLU A 192 -4.81 7.66 9.92
CA GLU A 192 -5.45 8.95 10.23
C GLU A 192 -5.12 9.40 11.66
N LEU A 193 -5.22 8.49 12.62
CA LEU A 193 -4.96 8.80 14.02
C LEU A 193 -3.49 9.12 14.32
N LEU A 194 -2.57 8.54 13.54
CA LEU A 194 -1.13 8.75 13.66
C LEU A 194 -0.59 9.88 12.78
N ASP A 195 -1.47 10.56 12.04
CA ASP A 195 -1.11 11.60 11.06
C ASP A 195 -0.14 11.08 9.98
N LEU A 196 -0.41 9.85 9.52
CA LEU A 196 0.32 9.15 8.47
C LEU A 196 -0.44 9.20 7.14
N PRO A 197 0.25 9.11 6.00
CA PRO A 197 -0.40 8.98 4.70
C PRO A 197 -1.31 7.74 4.67
N PRO A 198 -2.46 7.78 3.98
CA PRO A 198 -3.36 6.63 3.90
C PRO A 198 -2.63 5.44 3.25
N PRO A 199 -2.89 4.20 3.70
CA PRO A 199 -2.28 3.04 3.08
C PRO A 199 -2.81 2.87 1.65
N GLU A 200 -1.97 2.45 0.71
CA GLU A 200 -2.25 2.26 -0.73
C GLU A 200 -3.56 1.47 -1.02
N THR A 201 -4.00 0.60 -0.10
CA THR A 201 -5.23 -0.19 -0.23
C THR A 201 -6.52 0.56 0.14
N ALA A 202 -6.46 1.82 0.60
CA ALA A 202 -7.64 2.60 1.01
C ALA A 202 -8.44 3.16 -0.17
N THR A 203 -7.98 2.99 -1.41
CA THR A 203 -8.70 3.41 -2.63
C THR A 203 -9.58 2.28 -3.19
N ALA A 204 -10.27 1.54 -2.33
CA ALA A 204 -11.31 0.59 -2.73
C ALA A 204 -12.67 1.06 -2.19
N GLU A 205 -13.53 1.49 -3.11
CA GLU A 205 -14.96 1.79 -2.98
C GLU A 205 -15.38 2.80 -1.90
N ALA A 206 -15.61 4.04 -2.35
CA ALA A 206 -16.71 4.82 -1.78
C ALA A 206 -17.98 3.95 -1.77
N PRO A 207 -18.76 3.90 -0.67
CA PRO A 207 -20.01 3.15 -0.67
C PRO A 207 -20.87 3.72 -1.79
N ALA A 208 -21.21 2.87 -2.76
CA ALA A 208 -22.19 3.21 -3.78
C ALA A 208 -23.43 3.76 -3.08
N ASP A 209 -23.66 5.06 -3.23
CA ASP A 209 -24.93 5.68 -2.90
C ASP A 209 -26.01 4.83 -3.58
N GLY A 210 -26.81 4.17 -2.75
CA GLY A 210 -27.93 3.37 -3.21
C GLY A 210 -28.84 4.26 -4.04
N ASP A 211 -28.81 4.08 -5.35
CA ASP A 211 -29.75 4.66 -6.27
C ASP A 211 -31.14 4.11 -5.92
N VAL A 212 -31.87 4.91 -5.14
CA VAL A 212 -33.23 4.64 -4.72
C VAL A 212 -34.08 4.69 -5.98
N ALA A 213 -34.37 3.49 -6.49
CA ALA A 213 -35.42 3.26 -7.44
C ALA A 213 -36.74 3.85 -6.91
N THR A 214 -37.11 5.03 -7.40
CA THR A 214 -38.50 5.46 -7.47
C THR A 214 -38.82 5.74 -8.93
N GLY A 215 -39.55 4.81 -9.52
CA GLY A 215 -40.06 4.96 -10.87
C GLY A 215 -41.03 6.14 -10.97
N ASP A 216 -41.05 6.74 -12.15
CA ASP A 216 -42.25 7.33 -12.71
C ASP A 216 -42.26 7.00 -14.20
N GLY A 217 -43.33 6.32 -14.62
CA GLY A 217 -43.52 5.89 -16.00
C GLY A 217 -44.08 7.03 -16.83
N THR A 218 -43.51 7.24 -18.01
CA THR A 218 -44.28 7.85 -19.10
C THR A 218 -44.05 7.08 -20.40
N THR A 219 -45.18 6.63 -20.93
CA THR A 219 -45.40 5.95 -22.21
C THR A 219 -45.26 6.94 -23.37
N GLY A 220 -44.71 6.48 -24.51
CA GLY A 220 -44.85 7.14 -25.81
C GLY A 220 -43.71 6.76 -26.77
N ASP A 221 -43.91 5.73 -27.60
CA ASP A 221 -44.17 5.86 -29.05
C ASP A 221 -42.83 6.01 -29.82
N GLY A 222 -42.29 4.99 -30.48
CA GLY A 222 -42.93 4.19 -31.51
C GLY A 222 -42.44 4.68 -32.88
N THR A 223 -41.23 4.30 -33.31
CA THR A 223 -40.91 4.28 -34.75
C THR A 223 -39.81 3.27 -35.05
N THR A 224 -40.23 2.21 -35.73
CA THR A 224 -39.43 1.25 -36.47
C THR A 224 -38.64 1.93 -37.58
N VAL A 225 -37.35 1.66 -37.69
CA VAL A 225 -36.66 1.68 -38.99
C VAL A 225 -35.70 0.49 -39.03
N ASP A 226 -36.10 -0.50 -39.83
CA ASP A 226 -35.27 -1.60 -40.30
C ASP A 226 -34.05 -1.07 -41.07
N GLY A 227 -32.89 -1.65 -40.80
CA GLY A 227 -31.62 -1.36 -41.46
C GLY A 227 -30.77 -2.61 -41.53
N ASP A 228 -31.11 -3.44 -42.51
CA ASP A 228 -30.42 -4.64 -42.99
C ASP A 228 -28.94 -4.40 -43.36
N LEU A 229 -28.19 -5.51 -43.38
CA LEU A 229 -26.96 -5.82 -44.11
C LEU A 229 -25.59 -5.81 -43.39
N ALA A 230 -25.00 -7.01 -43.55
CA ALA A 230 -23.58 -7.38 -43.69
C ALA A 230 -22.86 -7.81 -42.40
N SER A 231 -22.47 -9.08 -42.19
CA SER A 231 -21.79 -10.09 -43.04
C SER A 231 -20.37 -10.29 -42.52
N SER A 232 -20.07 -11.56 -42.20
CA SER A 232 -18.74 -12.22 -42.13
C SER A 232 -17.71 -11.67 -41.12
N GLY A 233 -17.02 -12.48 -40.32
CA GLY A 233 -16.70 -13.89 -40.54
C GLY A 233 -16.26 -14.63 -39.26
N ASP A 234 -16.61 -15.91 -39.30
CA ASP A 234 -16.09 -17.03 -38.54
C ASP A 234 -14.71 -17.48 -39.08
N THR A 235 -14.10 -18.44 -38.38
CA THR A 235 -12.92 -19.26 -38.64
C THR A 235 -11.66 -18.82 -37.87
N THR A 236 -11.33 -19.48 -36.75
CA THR A 236 -10.67 -20.81 -36.67
C THR A 236 -9.35 -20.81 -37.43
N THR A 237 -8.21 -20.96 -36.74
CA THR A 237 -7.23 -22.07 -36.93
C THR A 237 -5.99 -21.81 -36.04
N ASP A 238 -5.87 -22.63 -35.00
CA ASP A 238 -4.63 -22.99 -34.31
C ASP A 238 -3.76 -23.86 -35.25
N PRO A 239 -2.43 -23.65 -35.31
CA PRO A 239 -1.59 -24.80 -35.02
C PRO A 239 -0.28 -24.47 -34.27
N LEU A 240 -0.17 -25.03 -33.07
CA LEU A 240 0.89 -25.96 -32.63
C LEU A 240 2.11 -26.11 -33.56
N VAL A 241 3.27 -25.50 -33.23
CA VAL A 241 4.60 -25.97 -33.65
C VAL A 241 5.68 -25.64 -32.60
N ASP A 242 6.12 -26.66 -31.88
CA ASP A 242 7.51 -26.96 -31.47
C ASP A 242 7.52 -28.50 -31.23
N PRO A 243 8.59 -29.32 -31.41
CA PRO A 243 10.01 -28.99 -31.22
C PRO A 243 11.05 -29.68 -32.14
N SER A 244 12.32 -29.28 -31.94
CA SER A 244 13.59 -29.95 -32.37
C SER A 244 14.05 -29.55 -33.79
N THR A 245 15.31 -29.20 -34.07
CA THR A 245 16.62 -29.74 -33.65
C THR A 245 17.72 -28.75 -34.06
N GLU A 246 18.79 -28.57 -33.26
CA GLU A 246 20.19 -28.67 -33.74
C GLU A 246 21.19 -28.61 -32.55
N SER A 247 21.72 -29.77 -32.19
CA SER A 247 23.05 -30.02 -31.62
C SER A 247 23.42 -31.47 -31.93
#